data_AF-A0A0K1H0J2-F1
#
_entry.id   AF-A0A0K1H0J2-F1
#
_cell.length_a   1.000
_cell.length_b   1.000
_cell.length_c   1.000
_cell.angle_alpha   90.00
_cell.angle_beta   90.00
_cell.angle_gamma   90.00
#
_symmetry.space_group_name_H-M   'P 1'
#
loop_
_entity.id
_entity.type
_entity.pdbx_description
1 polymer ?
#
loop_
_entity_poly.entity_id
_entity_poly.type
_entity_poly.pdbx_seq_one_letter_code
_entity_poly.pdbx_strand_id
1 'polypeptide(L)'
;MFCGLRHNLDSIKSKARILLAWIDEAESVSEMAWRKLTPTVRGDDESEIWVTWNPEVRGSATDKRLRINPPDRAKIAELNYQDNPWFPRVLEEDRQSDRERLDDNAYAWIWDGAYLENSEKQVLNGKYEVLDFDQELWRKADRLLFGADFGFASDPSTLIRSFILDSDLYIEYEAWGVAVELDALAMFYDEVPEARRWPIKADNSRPETISYLRRQGFNIGPAAKWNGSVEDGISRLRGFRRIYIHPRCKKTLEEARLYSYKVDRNTGDILPVIADDWNHCWDAVRYSLDGYIKGRVSVLDIL
;
A
#
# COMPACT_ATOMS: atom_id res chain seq x y z
N MET A 1 -34.51 17.98 -5.32
CA MET A 1 -34.28 19.23 -4.54
C MET A 1 -32.80 19.26 -4.19
N PHE A 2 -32.12 20.38 -4.45
CA PHE A 2 -30.70 20.56 -4.11
C PHE A 2 -30.58 21.38 -2.81
N CYS A 3 -29.76 20.95 -1.85
CA CYS A 3 -29.56 21.66 -0.60
C CYS A 3 -28.13 21.43 -0.08
N GLY A 4 -27.38 22.50 0.15
CA GLY A 4 -26.03 22.42 0.69
C GLY A 4 -26.02 22.00 2.17
N LEU A 5 -25.22 20.97 2.49
CA LEU A 5 -25.09 20.41 3.84
C LEU A 5 -24.25 21.28 4.80
N ARG A 6 -23.61 22.35 4.31
CA ARG A 6 -22.79 23.25 5.14
C ARG A 6 -23.58 24.38 5.80
N HIS A 7 -24.56 24.95 5.10
CA HIS A 7 -25.27 26.16 5.53
C HIS A 7 -26.71 25.92 5.99
N ASN A 8 -27.36 24.85 5.54
CA ASN A 8 -28.81 24.67 5.69
C ASN A 8 -29.22 23.39 6.44
N LEU A 9 -28.37 22.89 7.34
CA LEU A 9 -28.59 21.65 8.09
C LEU A 9 -29.90 21.58 8.86
N ASP A 10 -30.36 22.70 9.43
CA ASP A 10 -31.62 22.70 10.20
C ASP A 10 -32.86 22.75 9.29
N SER A 11 -32.73 23.19 8.04
CA SER A 11 -33.80 23.12 7.04
C SER A 11 -34.06 21.71 6.51
N ILE A 12 -33.14 20.78 6.77
CA ILE A 12 -33.28 19.36 6.39
C ILE A 12 -34.24 18.68 7.38
N LYS A 13 -34.14 19.00 8.66
CA LYS A 13 -34.99 18.43 9.72
C LYS A 13 -36.49 18.69 9.52
N SER A 14 -36.85 19.77 8.84
CA SER A 14 -38.25 20.12 8.57
C SER A 14 -38.84 19.42 7.34
N LYS A 15 -38.03 18.64 6.61
CA LYS A 15 -38.49 17.88 5.44
C LYS A 15 -39.04 16.53 5.90
N ALA A 16 -40.29 16.26 5.58
CA ALA A 16 -40.91 14.96 5.82
C ALA A 16 -40.85 14.08 4.55
N ARG A 17 -40.81 12.76 4.73
CA ARG A 17 -40.88 11.73 3.67
C ARG A 17 -39.77 11.83 2.61
N ILE A 18 -38.52 11.93 3.06
CA ILE A 18 -37.37 11.76 2.15
C ILE A 18 -37.23 10.26 1.84
N LEU A 19 -37.54 9.87 0.60
CA LEU A 19 -37.34 8.51 0.09
C LEU A 19 -35.91 8.27 -0.38
N LEU A 20 -35.25 9.30 -0.92
CA LEU A 20 -33.86 9.21 -1.38
C LEU A 20 -33.10 10.49 -1.01
N ALA A 21 -31.98 10.32 -0.31
CA ALA A 21 -31.02 11.39 -0.08
C ALA A 21 -29.71 11.04 -0.79
N TRP A 22 -29.41 11.75 -1.87
CA TRP A 22 -28.11 11.66 -2.52
C TRP A 22 -27.19 12.78 -2.02
N ILE A 23 -26.05 12.39 -1.47
CA ILE A 23 -24.99 13.24 -0.99
C ILE A 23 -23.82 13.13 -1.95
N ASP A 24 -23.61 14.19 -2.72
CA ASP A 24 -22.47 14.30 -3.62
C ASP A 24 -21.29 15.01 -2.93
N GLU A 25 -20.07 14.71 -3.37
CA GLU A 25 -18.81 15.20 -2.77
C GLU A 25 -18.75 15.03 -1.24
N ALA A 26 -19.13 13.85 -0.75
CA ALA A 26 -19.40 13.63 0.66
C ALA A 26 -18.17 13.70 1.58
N GLU A 27 -16.95 13.82 1.05
CA GLU A 27 -15.72 13.89 1.86
C GLU A 27 -15.73 15.08 2.83
N SER A 28 -16.28 16.21 2.42
CA SER A 28 -16.36 17.43 3.23
C SER A 28 -17.48 17.41 4.30
N VAL A 29 -18.30 16.35 4.34
CA VAL A 29 -19.46 16.28 5.22
C VAL A 29 -19.04 15.98 6.66
N SER A 30 -19.27 16.96 7.53
CA SER A 30 -18.93 16.84 8.96
C SER A 30 -19.73 15.75 9.68
N GLU A 31 -19.19 15.25 10.79
CA GLU A 31 -19.90 14.29 11.65
C GLU A 31 -21.24 14.85 12.19
N MET A 32 -21.30 16.15 12.47
CA MET A 32 -22.55 16.80 12.89
C MET A 32 -23.60 16.77 11.76
N ALA A 33 -23.19 16.93 10.51
CA ALA A 33 -24.08 16.86 9.36
C ALA A 33 -24.65 15.45 9.19
N TRP A 34 -23.79 14.43 9.25
CA TRP A 34 -24.21 13.03 9.24
C TRP A 34 -25.21 12.71 10.36
N ARG A 35 -24.93 13.14 11.60
CA ARG A 35 -25.83 12.95 12.74
C ARG A 35 -27.20 13.58 12.57
N LYS A 36 -27.32 14.67 11.80
CA LYS A 36 -28.61 15.31 11.49
C LYS A 36 -29.29 14.64 10.29
N LEU A 37 -28.54 14.28 9.27
CA LEU A 37 -29.08 13.75 8.02
C LEU A 37 -29.61 12.33 8.16
N THR A 38 -28.83 11.41 8.72
CA THR A 38 -29.21 9.98 8.81
C THR A 38 -30.55 9.78 9.53
N PRO A 39 -30.85 10.44 10.66
CA PRO A 39 -32.17 10.35 11.30
C PRO A 39 -33.31 11.02 10.55
N THR A 40 -33.04 11.88 9.58
CA THR A 40 -34.09 12.58 8.83
C THR A 40 -34.59 11.75 7.64
N VAL A 41 -33.71 10.91 7.09
CA VAL A 41 -34.04 9.95 6.02
C VAL A 41 -34.62 8.69 6.68
N ARG A 42 -35.90 8.77 7.07
CA ARG A 42 -36.65 7.70 7.76
C ARG A 42 -38.02 7.43 7.09
N GLY A 43 -38.18 7.76 5.82
CA GLY A 43 -39.47 7.60 5.13
C GLY A 43 -39.70 6.15 4.73
N ASP A 44 -40.60 5.44 5.43
CA ASP A 44 -40.96 4.03 5.24
C ASP A 44 -39.73 3.08 5.09
N ASP A 45 -39.94 1.76 5.03
CA ASP A 45 -38.83 0.76 4.99
C ASP A 45 -37.96 0.85 3.71
N GLU A 46 -38.29 1.75 2.79
CA GLU A 46 -37.68 1.90 1.46
C GLU A 46 -36.77 3.12 1.31
N SER A 47 -36.57 3.93 2.37
CA SER A 47 -35.71 5.11 2.24
C SER A 47 -34.22 4.77 2.09
N GLU A 48 -33.55 5.46 1.18
CA GLU A 48 -32.14 5.22 0.84
C GLU A 48 -31.28 6.48 0.99
N ILE A 49 -30.01 6.27 1.33
CA ILE A 49 -28.97 7.30 1.30
C ILE A 49 -27.92 6.86 0.28
N TRP A 50 -27.75 7.65 -0.78
CA TRP A 50 -26.73 7.44 -1.79
C TRP A 50 -25.59 8.42 -1.55
N VAL A 51 -24.36 7.96 -1.69
CA VAL A 51 -23.18 8.74 -1.34
C VAL A 51 -22.15 8.59 -2.44
N THR A 52 -21.67 9.71 -2.97
CA THR A 52 -20.55 9.79 -3.91
C THR A 52 -19.48 10.69 -3.32
N TRP A 53 -18.22 10.25 -3.33
CA TRP A 53 -17.09 11.02 -2.81
C TRP A 53 -15.77 10.52 -3.37
N ASN A 54 -14.78 11.41 -3.40
CA ASN A 54 -13.37 11.08 -3.58
C ASN A 54 -12.71 11.12 -2.19
N PRO A 55 -12.04 10.05 -1.73
CA PRO A 55 -11.34 10.04 -0.45
C PRO A 55 -10.25 11.13 -0.39
N GLU A 56 -10.10 11.79 0.75
CA GLU A 56 -9.02 12.75 0.98
C GLU A 56 -8.35 12.49 2.32
N VAL A 57 -9.11 12.49 3.41
CA VAL A 57 -8.57 12.37 4.77
C VAL A 57 -8.95 11.04 5.38
N ARG A 58 -7.95 10.20 5.67
CA ARG A 58 -8.15 8.98 6.45
C ARG A 58 -8.70 9.33 7.83
N GLY A 59 -9.83 8.73 8.19
CA GLY A 59 -10.53 9.01 9.43
C GLY A 59 -11.49 10.20 9.38
N SER A 60 -11.79 10.75 8.19
CA SER A 60 -12.91 11.69 7.99
C SER A 60 -14.24 11.07 8.45
N ALA A 61 -15.28 11.90 8.63
CA ALA A 61 -16.58 11.39 9.10
C ALA A 61 -17.24 10.44 8.08
N THR A 62 -17.02 10.69 6.80
CA THR A 62 -17.48 9.84 5.70
C THR A 62 -16.64 8.57 5.61
N ASP A 63 -15.31 8.70 5.69
CA ASP A 63 -14.38 7.55 5.69
C ASP A 63 -14.66 6.55 6.82
N LYS A 64 -14.78 7.04 8.06
CA LYS A 64 -15.09 6.20 9.23
C LYS A 64 -16.39 5.41 9.08
N ARG A 65 -17.37 6.03 8.43
CA ARG A 65 -18.73 5.51 8.31
C ARG A 65 -18.92 4.59 7.12
N LEU A 66 -18.19 4.79 6.02
CA LEU A 66 -18.42 4.07 4.77
C LEU A 66 -17.25 3.20 4.34
N ARG A 67 -16.00 3.49 4.72
CA ARG A 67 -14.86 2.61 4.42
C ARG A 67 -14.44 1.77 5.60
N ILE A 68 -14.28 2.38 6.78
CA ILE A 68 -13.74 1.68 7.96
C ILE A 68 -14.81 0.82 8.64
N ASN A 69 -15.98 1.40 8.94
CA ASN A 69 -17.09 0.71 9.60
C ASN A 69 -18.39 0.89 8.82
N PRO A 70 -18.51 0.29 7.62
CA PRO A 70 -19.71 0.40 6.81
C PRO A 70 -20.94 -0.18 7.54
N PRO A 71 -22.14 0.40 7.38
CA PRO A 71 -23.38 -0.20 7.90
C PRO A 71 -23.67 -1.56 7.26
N ASP A 72 -24.28 -2.48 8.01
CA ASP A 72 -24.61 -3.85 7.53
C ASP A 72 -25.41 -3.89 6.22
N ARG A 73 -26.25 -2.89 5.99
CA ARG A 73 -27.10 -2.76 4.80
C ARG A 73 -26.51 -1.88 3.69
N ALA A 74 -25.23 -1.49 3.80
CA ALA A 74 -24.58 -0.68 2.78
C ALA A 74 -24.14 -1.55 1.59
N LYS A 75 -24.27 -0.99 0.39
CA LYS A 75 -23.62 -1.48 -0.82
C LYS A 75 -22.60 -0.44 -1.24
N ILE A 76 -21.34 -0.85 -1.33
CA ILE A 76 -20.22 0.05 -1.57
C ILE A 76 -19.44 -0.50 -2.75
N ALA A 77 -19.20 0.35 -3.74
CA ALA A 77 -18.36 0.06 -4.88
C ALA A 77 -17.29 1.15 -4.97
N GLU A 78 -16.04 0.73 -5.07
CA GLU A 78 -14.96 1.61 -5.49
C GLU A 78 -14.93 1.63 -7.01
N LEU A 79 -14.81 2.83 -7.57
CA LEU A 79 -14.76 3.05 -9.01
C LEU A 79 -13.60 3.99 -9.31
N ASN A 80 -12.85 3.71 -10.37
CA ASN A 80 -11.79 4.58 -10.87
C ASN A 80 -11.87 4.70 -12.40
N TYR A 81 -10.96 5.47 -13.01
CA TYR A 81 -10.99 5.75 -14.45
C TYR A 81 -10.95 4.48 -15.31
N GLN A 82 -10.34 3.40 -14.79
CA GLN A 82 -10.24 2.10 -15.47
C GLN A 82 -11.60 1.40 -15.60
N ASP A 83 -12.54 1.69 -14.69
CA ASP A 83 -13.89 1.13 -14.69
C ASP A 83 -14.85 1.89 -15.61
N ASN A 84 -14.42 3.01 -16.22
CA ASN A 84 -15.25 3.84 -17.07
C ASN A 84 -15.03 3.51 -18.56
N PRO A 85 -15.95 2.78 -19.23
CA PRO A 85 -15.82 2.44 -20.65
C PRO A 85 -15.88 3.66 -21.58
N TRP A 86 -16.31 4.82 -21.06
CA TRP A 86 -16.42 6.09 -21.77
C TRP A 86 -15.51 7.16 -21.18
N PHE A 87 -14.36 6.78 -20.62
CA PHE A 87 -13.39 7.72 -20.07
C PHE A 87 -12.94 8.74 -21.15
N PRO A 88 -13.24 10.06 -20.98
CA PRO A 88 -12.99 11.04 -22.03
C PRO A 88 -11.50 11.20 -22.34
N ARG A 89 -11.16 11.34 -23.64
CA ARG A 89 -9.77 11.58 -24.09
C ARG A 89 -9.08 12.73 -23.36
N VAL A 90 -9.81 13.81 -23.08
CA VAL A 90 -9.24 14.99 -22.37
C VAL A 90 -8.80 14.62 -20.96
N LEU A 91 -9.58 13.82 -20.23
CA LEU A 91 -9.19 13.36 -18.89
C LEU A 91 -8.07 12.33 -18.94
N GLU A 92 -7.99 11.52 -20.00
CA GLU A 92 -6.85 10.61 -20.21
C GLU A 92 -5.55 11.36 -20.51
N GLU A 93 -5.62 12.46 -21.27
CA GLU A 93 -4.47 13.36 -21.50
C GLU A 93 -4.00 14.02 -20.20
N ASP A 94 -4.94 14.54 -19.40
CA ASP A 94 -4.62 15.10 -18.08
C ASP A 94 -4.01 14.03 -17.16
N ARG A 95 -4.57 12.82 -17.13
CA ARG A 95 -4.06 11.70 -16.33
C ARG A 95 -2.64 11.31 -16.73
N GLN A 96 -2.36 11.22 -18.03
CA GLN A 96 -1.01 10.90 -18.53
C GLN A 96 -0.02 12.02 -18.17
N SER A 97 -0.42 13.28 -18.33
CA SER A 97 0.41 14.43 -17.94
C SER A 97 0.69 14.44 -16.44
N ASP A 98 -0.32 14.16 -15.61
CA ASP A 98 -0.16 14.06 -14.16
C ASP A 98 0.69 12.85 -13.75
N ARG A 99 0.61 11.72 -14.45
CA ARG A 99 1.48 10.56 -14.20
C ARG A 99 2.96 10.90 -14.39
N GLU A 100 3.28 11.79 -15.32
CA GLU A 100 4.66 12.22 -15.57
C GLU A 100 5.13 13.32 -14.61
N ARG A 101 4.21 14.16 -14.13
CA ARG A 101 4.52 15.38 -13.38
C ARG A 101 4.41 15.24 -11.86
N LEU A 102 3.44 14.46 -11.39
CA LEU A 102 3.13 14.31 -9.97
C LEU A 102 3.96 13.20 -9.34
N ASP A 103 4.21 13.32 -8.03
CA ASP A 103 4.69 12.18 -7.26
C ASP A 103 3.58 11.13 -7.12
N ASP A 104 3.96 9.88 -6.80
CA ASP A 104 3.03 8.75 -6.82
C ASP A 104 1.90 8.88 -5.79
N ASN A 105 2.10 9.57 -4.66
CA ASN A 105 1.00 9.83 -3.71
C ASN A 105 -0.05 10.75 -4.31
N ALA A 106 0.38 11.89 -4.86
CA ALA A 106 -0.52 12.86 -5.45
C ALA A 106 -1.27 12.25 -6.63
N TYR A 107 -0.58 11.48 -7.47
CA TYR A 107 -1.23 10.73 -8.54
C TYR A 107 -2.28 9.74 -7.98
N ALA A 108 -1.90 8.92 -7.00
CA ALA A 108 -2.79 7.89 -6.45
C ALA A 108 -4.03 8.50 -5.76
N TRP A 109 -3.87 9.64 -5.10
CA TRP A 109 -4.99 10.39 -4.52
C TRP A 109 -5.97 10.88 -5.59
N ILE A 110 -5.45 11.51 -6.66
CA ILE A 110 -6.29 12.10 -7.70
C ILE A 110 -6.96 11.04 -8.57
N TRP A 111 -6.23 10.00 -8.97
CA TRP A 111 -6.64 9.08 -10.04
C TRP A 111 -6.98 7.67 -9.56
N ASP A 112 -6.39 7.20 -8.45
CA ASP A 112 -6.56 5.82 -7.97
C ASP A 112 -7.44 5.74 -6.70
N GLY A 113 -7.99 6.86 -6.21
CA GLY A 113 -8.89 6.90 -5.05
C GLY A 113 -8.19 6.67 -3.70
N ALA A 114 -6.88 6.87 -3.63
CA ALA A 114 -6.12 6.81 -2.37
C ALA A 114 -6.41 8.04 -1.48
N TYR A 115 -5.91 8.02 -0.24
CA TYR A 115 -5.94 9.22 0.62
C TYR A 115 -4.80 10.16 0.26
N LEU A 116 -4.95 11.44 0.61
CA LEU A 116 -3.87 12.41 0.55
C LEU A 116 -2.82 12.06 1.61
N GLU A 117 -1.60 11.78 1.19
CA GLU A 117 -0.49 11.40 2.06
C GLU A 117 0.63 12.45 2.03
N ASN A 118 1.26 12.69 3.19
CA ASN A 118 2.43 13.56 3.26
C ASN A 118 3.67 12.78 2.81
N SER A 119 4.20 13.09 1.62
CA SER A 119 5.37 12.40 1.06
C SER A 119 6.64 12.56 1.92
N GLU A 120 6.75 13.62 2.72
CA GLU A 120 7.93 13.89 3.55
C GLU A 120 8.16 12.86 4.66
N LYS A 121 7.09 12.24 5.19
CA LYS A 121 7.23 11.17 6.21
C LYS A 121 7.67 9.84 5.60
N GLN A 122 7.66 9.66 4.28
CA GLN A 122 7.94 8.36 3.66
C GLN A 122 9.40 7.95 3.81
N VAL A 123 9.62 6.68 4.12
CA VAL A 123 10.98 6.10 4.25
C VAL A 123 11.73 6.14 2.91
N LEU A 124 11.01 5.99 1.80
CA LEU A 124 11.58 5.93 0.45
C LEU A 124 11.21 7.13 -0.42
N ASN A 125 10.87 8.27 0.21
CA ASN A 125 10.59 9.52 -0.51
C ASN A 125 11.69 9.82 -1.54
N GLY A 126 11.29 10.08 -2.79
CA GLY A 126 12.16 10.40 -3.92
C GLY A 126 13.06 9.26 -4.41
N LYS A 127 12.94 8.04 -3.89
CA LYS A 127 13.82 6.91 -4.23
C LYS A 127 13.23 5.90 -5.20
N TYR A 128 11.91 5.83 -5.32
CA TYR A 128 11.26 4.90 -6.23
C TYR A 128 10.58 5.60 -7.41
N GLU A 129 10.30 4.83 -8.45
CA GLU A 129 9.55 5.23 -9.64
C GLU A 129 8.78 4.04 -10.21
N VAL A 130 7.57 4.31 -10.72
CA VAL A 130 6.78 3.30 -11.42
C VAL A 130 7.30 3.18 -12.84
N LEU A 131 7.75 1.99 -13.25
CA LEU A 131 8.28 1.76 -14.59
C LEU A 131 7.80 0.42 -15.15
N ASP A 132 7.14 0.46 -16.30
CA ASP A 132 6.83 -0.74 -17.09
C ASP A 132 8.06 -1.09 -17.94
N PHE A 133 8.78 -2.12 -17.53
CA PHE A 133 10.02 -2.55 -18.17
C PHE A 133 9.92 -3.99 -18.68
N ASP A 134 10.77 -4.31 -19.67
CA ASP A 134 10.79 -5.61 -20.33
C ASP A 134 11.03 -6.76 -19.32
N GLN A 135 10.22 -7.82 -19.42
CA GLN A 135 10.27 -8.98 -18.52
C GLN A 135 11.57 -9.80 -18.61
N GLU A 136 12.39 -9.56 -19.63
CA GLU A 136 13.67 -10.21 -19.83
C GLU A 136 14.84 -9.31 -19.39
N LEU A 137 14.57 -8.08 -18.90
CA LEU A 137 15.60 -7.13 -18.46
C LEU A 137 16.52 -7.73 -17.39
N TRP A 138 15.97 -8.56 -16.50
CA TRP A 138 16.71 -9.24 -15.44
C TRP A 138 17.86 -10.11 -15.97
N ARG A 139 17.82 -10.57 -17.22
CA ARG A 139 18.91 -11.38 -17.81
C ARG A 139 20.22 -10.61 -17.96
N LYS A 140 20.17 -9.28 -17.90
CA LYS A 140 21.35 -8.42 -17.90
C LYS A 140 21.97 -8.25 -16.51
N ALA A 141 21.24 -8.64 -15.45
CA ALA A 141 21.73 -8.61 -14.08
C ALA A 141 22.52 -9.89 -13.77
N ASP A 142 23.40 -9.80 -12.76
CA ASP A 142 24.20 -10.95 -12.32
C ASP A 142 23.33 -12.07 -11.72
N ARG A 143 22.19 -11.71 -11.11
CA ARG A 143 21.28 -12.65 -10.46
C ARG A 143 19.90 -12.06 -10.20
N LEU A 144 18.95 -12.96 -9.94
CA LEU A 144 17.71 -12.64 -9.25
C LEU A 144 17.89 -12.67 -7.73
N LEU A 145 17.11 -11.83 -7.05
CA LEU A 145 17.00 -11.69 -5.61
C LEU A 145 15.57 -12.01 -5.20
N PHE A 146 15.43 -12.89 -4.20
CA PHE A 146 14.13 -13.28 -3.67
C PHE A 146 14.09 -13.06 -2.16
N GLY A 147 13.05 -12.36 -1.74
CA GLY A 147 12.80 -11.96 -0.37
C GLY A 147 11.43 -12.40 0.09
N ALA A 148 11.33 -12.94 1.30
CA ALA A 148 10.08 -13.45 1.84
C ALA A 148 9.82 -12.91 3.25
N ASP A 149 8.62 -12.37 3.48
CA ASP A 149 8.12 -12.02 4.81
C ASP A 149 6.92 -12.91 5.15
N PHE A 150 6.87 -13.43 6.38
CA PHE A 150 5.83 -14.38 6.79
C PHE A 150 4.80 -13.69 7.67
N GLY A 151 3.61 -13.48 7.11
CA GLY A 151 2.47 -12.96 7.86
C GLY A 151 1.80 -14.00 8.76
N PHE A 152 1.09 -13.52 9.77
CA PHE A 152 0.19 -14.31 10.60
C PHE A 152 -1.12 -13.54 10.86
N ALA A 153 -2.24 -14.26 10.85
CA ALA A 153 -3.58 -13.69 11.03
C ALA A 153 -3.88 -12.55 10.03
N SER A 154 -3.87 -11.29 10.49
CA SER A 154 -4.10 -10.11 9.65
C SER A 154 -2.88 -9.68 8.84
N ASP A 155 -1.68 -10.10 9.24
CA ASP A 155 -0.45 -9.70 8.56
C ASP A 155 -0.28 -10.52 7.27
N PRO A 156 0.11 -9.89 6.15
CA PRO A 156 0.28 -10.57 4.88
C PRO A 156 1.56 -11.39 4.83
N SER A 157 1.51 -12.52 4.13
CA SER A 157 2.71 -13.20 3.64
C SER A 157 3.10 -12.61 2.29
N THR A 158 4.41 -12.43 2.07
CA THR A 158 4.95 -11.85 0.85
C THR A 158 6.08 -12.68 0.27
N LEU A 159 6.20 -12.65 -1.06
CA LEU A 159 7.40 -13.06 -1.78
C LEU A 159 7.67 -12.03 -2.87
N ILE A 160 8.84 -11.39 -2.81
CA ILE A 160 9.24 -10.36 -3.77
C ILE A 160 10.40 -10.87 -4.61
N ARG A 161 10.28 -10.73 -5.93
CA ARG A 161 11.38 -10.91 -6.90
C ARG A 161 11.90 -9.56 -7.33
N SER A 162 13.21 -9.38 -7.19
CA SER A 162 13.92 -8.19 -7.66
C SER A 162 15.27 -8.54 -8.28
N PHE A 163 15.89 -7.58 -8.93
CA PHE A 163 17.27 -7.68 -9.41
C PHE A 163 17.95 -6.31 -9.37
N ILE A 164 19.28 -6.33 -9.35
CA ILE A 164 20.10 -5.11 -9.39
C ILE A 164 20.75 -5.05 -10.76
N LEU A 165 20.58 -3.94 -11.45
CA LEU A 165 21.28 -3.64 -12.69
C LEU A 165 21.95 -2.27 -12.53
N ASP A 166 23.26 -2.23 -12.77
CA ASP A 166 24.12 -1.10 -12.50
C ASP A 166 24.05 -0.64 -11.02
N SER A 167 23.33 0.45 -10.75
CA SER A 167 23.15 1.04 -9.42
C SER A 167 21.68 1.19 -9.03
N ASP A 168 20.78 0.56 -9.78
CA ASP A 168 19.34 0.62 -9.57
C ASP A 168 18.79 -0.76 -9.13
N LEU A 169 17.74 -0.72 -8.32
CA LEU A 169 16.99 -1.90 -7.91
C LEU A 169 15.70 -1.97 -8.73
N TYR A 170 15.40 -3.13 -9.29
CA TYR A 170 14.18 -3.38 -10.05
C TYR A 170 13.32 -4.41 -9.33
N ILE A 171 12.11 -4.04 -8.93
CA ILE A 171 11.12 -4.93 -8.32
C ILE A 171 10.09 -5.29 -9.39
N GLU A 172 9.95 -6.58 -9.68
CA GLU A 172 9.29 -7.01 -10.91
C GLU A 172 8.08 -7.93 -10.68
N TYR A 173 8.13 -8.79 -9.67
CA TYR A 173 7.01 -9.66 -9.29
C TYR A 173 6.83 -9.63 -7.78
N GLU A 174 5.57 -9.71 -7.37
CA GLU A 174 5.16 -9.89 -5.98
C GLU A 174 4.11 -11.00 -5.89
N ALA A 175 4.19 -11.80 -4.84
CA ALA A 175 3.04 -12.49 -4.28
C ALA A 175 2.74 -11.84 -2.94
N TRP A 176 1.47 -11.49 -2.71
CA TRP A 176 1.00 -10.84 -1.48
C TRP A 176 -0.36 -11.41 -1.10
N GLY A 177 -0.53 -11.84 0.15
CA GLY A 177 -1.79 -12.40 0.62
C GLY A 177 -1.91 -12.45 2.14
N VAL A 178 -3.10 -12.15 2.65
CA VAL A 178 -3.46 -12.28 4.08
C VAL A 178 -4.00 -13.68 4.34
N ALA A 179 -3.76 -14.21 5.54
CA ALA A 179 -4.25 -15.52 5.97
C ALA A 179 -3.86 -16.67 5.00
N VAL A 180 -2.66 -16.60 4.42
CA VAL A 180 -2.10 -17.69 3.62
C VAL A 180 -1.70 -18.83 4.55
N GLU A 181 -2.44 -19.93 4.50
CA GLU A 181 -2.15 -21.12 5.29
C GLU A 181 -0.85 -21.80 4.85
N LEU A 182 -0.20 -22.49 5.80
CA LEU A 182 1.11 -23.08 5.58
C LEU A 182 1.12 -24.11 4.42
N ASP A 183 0.05 -24.88 4.27
CA ASP A 183 -0.08 -25.88 3.21
C ASP A 183 -0.26 -25.27 1.82
N ALA A 184 -0.89 -24.10 1.73
CA ALA A 184 -1.05 -23.32 0.50
C ALA A 184 0.18 -22.48 0.13
N LEU A 185 1.09 -22.21 1.07
CA LEU A 185 2.23 -21.31 0.89
C LEU A 185 3.16 -21.69 -0.28
N ALA A 186 3.29 -22.98 -0.58
CA ALA A 186 4.08 -23.45 -1.71
C ALA A 186 3.47 -23.03 -3.06
N MET A 187 2.15 -23.18 -3.21
CA MET A 187 1.42 -22.74 -4.41
C MET A 187 1.46 -21.22 -4.55
N PHE A 188 1.30 -20.51 -3.43
CA PHE A 188 1.43 -19.06 -3.38
C PHE A 188 2.80 -18.58 -3.87
N TYR A 189 3.90 -19.25 -3.50
CA TYR A 189 5.24 -18.89 -3.95
C TYR A 189 5.50 -19.24 -5.43
N ASP A 190 4.77 -20.23 -5.98
CA ASP A 190 4.85 -20.59 -7.39
C ASP A 190 4.25 -19.54 -8.34
N GLU A 191 3.46 -18.59 -7.81
CA GLU A 191 2.98 -17.43 -8.58
C GLU A 191 4.13 -16.51 -9.03
N VAL A 192 5.28 -16.56 -8.33
CA VAL A 192 6.46 -15.74 -8.64
C VAL A 192 7.43 -16.54 -9.52
N PRO A 193 7.69 -16.13 -10.77
CA PRO A 193 8.53 -16.91 -11.67
C PRO A 193 9.98 -17.03 -11.17
N GLU A 194 10.56 -18.22 -11.36
CA GLU A 194 11.91 -18.63 -10.94
C GLU A 194 12.11 -18.83 -9.42
N ALA A 195 11.06 -18.71 -8.59
CA ALA A 195 11.15 -18.82 -7.13
C ALA A 195 11.76 -20.15 -6.63
N ARG A 196 11.52 -21.28 -7.32
CA ARG A 196 12.08 -22.58 -6.95
C ARG A 196 13.58 -22.72 -7.25
N ARG A 197 14.10 -21.94 -8.20
CA ARG A 197 15.46 -22.10 -8.74
C ARG A 197 16.49 -21.28 -7.98
N TRP A 198 16.13 -20.06 -7.57
CA TRP A 198 17.06 -19.12 -6.95
C TRP A 198 16.99 -19.15 -5.43
N PRO A 199 18.07 -18.75 -4.73
CA PRO A 199 18.04 -18.62 -3.28
C PRO A 199 17.04 -17.57 -2.81
N ILE A 200 16.13 -17.96 -1.91
CA ILE A 200 15.18 -17.09 -1.21
C ILE A 200 15.71 -16.80 0.19
N LYS A 201 15.66 -15.53 0.59
CA LYS A 201 15.95 -15.07 1.95
C LYS A 201 14.69 -14.64 2.64
N ALA A 202 14.36 -15.31 3.74
CA ALA A 202 13.10 -15.11 4.46
C ALA A 202 13.33 -14.55 5.86
N ASP A 203 12.28 -13.94 6.43
CA ASP A 203 12.24 -13.64 7.86
C ASP A 203 12.61 -14.88 8.70
N ASN A 204 13.34 -14.64 9.79
CA ASN A 204 13.92 -15.70 10.61
C ASN A 204 13.11 -16.02 11.87
N SER A 205 11.95 -15.37 12.09
CA SER A 205 11.09 -15.63 13.25
C SER A 205 10.31 -16.94 13.13
N ARG A 206 10.14 -17.50 11.92
CA ARG A 206 9.38 -18.74 11.66
C ARG A 206 10.22 -19.84 11.01
N PRO A 207 11.20 -20.43 11.72
CA PRO A 207 12.08 -21.47 11.17
C PRO A 207 11.33 -22.73 10.69
N GLU A 208 10.17 -23.02 11.27
CA GLU A 208 9.28 -24.10 10.86
C GLU A 208 8.72 -23.91 9.45
N THR A 209 8.38 -22.67 9.08
CA THR A 209 7.88 -22.29 7.74
C THR A 209 8.98 -22.44 6.70
N ILE A 210 10.19 -21.98 6.99
CA ILE A 210 11.37 -22.19 6.15
C ILE A 210 11.63 -23.69 5.94
N SER A 211 11.58 -24.47 7.02
CA SER A 211 11.77 -25.93 6.97
C SER A 211 10.72 -26.62 6.11
N TYR A 212 9.46 -26.19 6.21
CA TYR A 212 8.38 -26.67 5.36
C TYR A 212 8.62 -26.36 3.88
N LEU A 213 8.88 -25.09 3.52
CA LEU A 213 9.11 -24.69 2.14
C LEU A 213 10.35 -25.37 1.52
N ARG A 214 11.40 -25.63 2.31
CA ARG A 214 12.53 -26.46 1.86
C ARG A 214 12.10 -27.87 1.45
N ARG A 215 11.23 -28.52 2.24
CA ARG A 215 10.68 -29.85 1.89
C ARG A 215 9.81 -29.82 0.64
N GLN A 216 9.18 -28.68 0.36
CA GLN A 216 8.43 -28.45 -0.87
C GLN A 216 9.31 -28.16 -2.08
N GLY A 217 10.65 -28.11 -1.93
CA GLY A 217 11.60 -27.96 -3.03
C GLY A 217 12.07 -26.52 -3.29
N PHE A 218 11.83 -25.58 -2.37
CA PHE A 218 12.37 -24.22 -2.47
C PHE A 218 13.78 -24.13 -1.89
N ASN A 219 14.67 -23.39 -2.56
CA ASN A 219 15.97 -23.02 -2.04
C ASN A 219 15.85 -21.80 -1.10
N ILE A 220 15.25 -21.99 0.08
CA ILE A 220 14.98 -20.91 1.03
C ILE A 220 15.87 -20.99 2.27
N GLY A 221 16.24 -19.84 2.84
CA GLY A 221 16.92 -19.78 4.12
C GLY A 221 16.65 -18.48 4.88
N PRO A 222 16.98 -18.45 6.18
CA PRO A 222 16.77 -17.26 6.99
C PRO A 222 17.71 -16.13 6.54
N ALA A 223 17.21 -14.90 6.58
CA ALA A 223 18.03 -13.70 6.53
C ALA A 223 18.73 -13.46 7.87
N ALA A 224 19.94 -12.89 7.82
CA ALA A 224 20.64 -12.46 9.03
C ALA A 224 19.91 -11.28 9.70
N LYS A 225 19.80 -11.32 11.04
CA LYS A 225 19.17 -10.25 11.84
C LYS A 225 20.13 -9.83 12.95
N TRP A 226 20.30 -8.53 13.09
CA TRP A 226 21.11 -7.91 14.15
C TRP A 226 20.43 -6.62 14.62
N ASN A 227 20.89 -6.09 15.75
CA ASN A 227 20.43 -4.80 16.24
C ASN A 227 20.80 -3.70 15.24
N GLY A 228 19.81 -2.99 14.68
CA GLY A 228 20.03 -2.01 13.61
C GLY A 228 19.90 -2.55 12.18
N SER A 229 19.57 -3.83 11.98
CA SER A 229 19.45 -4.44 10.65
C SER A 229 18.35 -3.83 9.78
N VAL A 230 17.30 -3.26 10.38
CA VAL A 230 16.23 -2.55 9.66
C VAL A 230 16.76 -1.24 9.09
N GLU A 231 17.42 -0.44 9.92
CA GLU A 231 18.03 0.84 9.56
C GLU A 231 19.14 0.66 8.52
N ASP A 232 19.99 -0.36 8.67
CA ASP A 232 21.01 -0.71 7.68
C ASP A 232 20.38 -1.14 6.35
N GLY A 233 19.29 -1.91 6.40
CA GLY A 233 18.53 -2.30 5.21
C GLY A 233 17.90 -1.10 4.50
N ILE A 234 17.29 -0.17 5.23
CA ILE A 234 16.74 1.08 4.68
C ILE A 234 17.85 1.94 4.10
N SER A 235 18.99 2.07 4.80
CA SER A 235 20.16 2.78 4.30
C SER A 235 20.64 2.18 2.98
N ARG A 236 20.68 0.84 2.86
CA ARG A 236 21.01 0.16 1.60
C ARG A 236 20.00 0.45 0.49
N LEU A 237 18.70 0.43 0.79
CA LEU A 237 17.62 0.76 -0.15
C LEU A 237 17.75 2.21 -0.65
N ARG A 238 17.92 3.16 0.26
CA ARG A 238 18.14 4.57 -0.08
C ARG A 238 19.48 4.81 -0.79
N GLY A 239 20.43 3.88 -0.65
CA GLY A 239 21.72 3.90 -1.34
C GLY A 239 21.66 3.53 -2.82
N PHE A 240 20.57 2.92 -3.31
CA PHE A 240 20.37 2.78 -4.75
C PHE A 240 20.16 4.16 -5.39
N ARG A 241 20.59 4.30 -6.65
CA ARG A 241 20.34 5.51 -7.44
C ARG A 241 18.84 5.68 -7.65
N ARG A 242 18.16 4.62 -8.11
CA ARG A 242 16.70 4.53 -8.23
C ARG A 242 16.20 3.13 -7.88
N ILE A 243 14.95 3.05 -7.42
CA ILE A 243 14.20 1.81 -7.26
C ILE A 243 13.04 1.83 -8.26
N TYR A 244 13.07 0.98 -9.27
CA TYR A 244 11.98 0.85 -10.22
C TYR A 244 11.03 -0.25 -9.77
N ILE A 245 9.74 0.08 -9.66
CA ILE A 245 8.71 -0.87 -9.27
C ILE A 245 7.79 -1.08 -10.48
N HIS A 246 7.67 -2.33 -10.90
CA HIS A 246 6.80 -2.66 -12.02
C HIS A 246 5.32 -2.41 -11.65
N PRO A 247 4.49 -1.84 -12.54
CA PRO A 247 3.05 -1.63 -12.31
C PRO A 247 2.24 -2.87 -11.87
N ARG A 248 2.79 -4.07 -12.01
CA ARG A 248 2.14 -5.31 -11.58
C ARG A 248 2.26 -5.53 -10.07
N CYS A 249 3.24 -4.90 -9.44
CA CYS A 249 3.50 -4.99 -8.01
C CYS A 249 2.67 -3.96 -7.24
N LYS A 250 1.34 -4.14 -7.26
CA LYS A 250 0.36 -3.20 -6.69
C LYS A 250 0.57 -2.98 -5.19
N LYS A 251 0.88 -4.03 -4.44
CA LYS A 251 1.05 -3.99 -2.98
C LYS A 251 2.38 -3.39 -2.57
N THR A 252 3.44 -3.68 -3.31
CA THR A 252 4.74 -3.00 -3.12
C THR A 252 4.62 -1.51 -3.42
N LEU A 253 3.87 -1.10 -4.46
CA LEU A 253 3.59 0.31 -4.74
C LEU A 253 2.77 0.99 -3.62
N GLU A 254 1.75 0.30 -3.11
CA GLU A 254 0.98 0.76 -1.96
C GLU A 254 1.87 0.97 -0.72
N GLU A 255 2.72 0.00 -0.39
CA GLU A 255 3.68 0.15 0.71
C GLU A 255 4.75 1.21 0.42
N ALA A 256 5.20 1.40 -0.83
CA ALA A 256 6.12 2.48 -1.19
C ALA A 256 5.56 3.86 -0.82
N ARG A 257 4.24 4.03 -0.93
CA ARG A 257 3.50 5.24 -0.56
C ARG A 257 3.28 5.38 0.94
N LEU A 258 3.01 4.28 1.63
CA LEU A 258 2.53 4.33 3.02
C LEU A 258 3.63 4.09 4.06
N TYR A 259 4.72 3.41 3.68
CA TYR A 259 5.83 3.11 4.57
C TYR A 259 6.53 4.39 5.02
N SER A 260 6.44 4.70 6.31
CA SER A 260 6.77 6.03 6.83
C SER A 260 7.45 6.01 8.20
N TYR A 261 8.08 7.14 8.51
CA TYR A 261 8.53 7.50 9.84
C TYR A 261 7.35 7.94 10.71
N LYS A 262 7.48 7.74 12.03
CA LYS A 262 6.51 8.21 13.01
C LYS A 262 6.48 9.74 13.03
N VAL A 263 5.29 10.29 13.23
CA VAL A 263 5.06 11.73 13.38
C VAL A 263 4.65 12.01 14.83
N ASP A 264 5.28 13.00 15.46
CA ASP A 264 4.86 13.48 16.77
C ASP A 264 3.48 14.12 16.67
N ARG A 265 2.53 13.66 17.49
CA ARG A 265 1.12 14.09 17.41
C ARG A 265 0.89 15.53 17.87
N ASN A 266 1.78 16.09 18.67
CA ASN A 266 1.66 17.43 19.23
C ASN A 266 2.36 18.47 18.36
N THR A 267 3.57 18.15 17.88
CA THR A 267 4.39 19.10 17.12
C THR A 267 4.24 18.94 15.61
N GLY A 268 3.87 17.74 15.14
CA GLY A 268 3.88 17.39 13.71
C GLY A 268 5.27 17.04 13.17
N ASP A 269 6.28 16.95 14.03
CA ASP A 269 7.65 16.63 13.61
C ASP A 269 7.77 15.18 13.15
N ILE A 270 8.54 14.96 12.09
CA ILE A 270 8.89 13.63 11.62
C ILE A 270 10.05 13.11 12.49
N LEU A 271 9.79 12.03 13.22
CA LEU A 271 10.76 11.41 14.12
C LEU A 271 11.64 10.42 13.36
N PRO A 272 12.92 10.23 13.72
CA PRO A 272 13.79 9.21 13.11
C PRO A 272 13.46 7.80 13.63
N VAL A 273 12.18 7.47 13.75
CA VAL A 273 11.65 6.20 14.22
C VAL A 273 10.70 5.68 13.16
N ILE A 274 10.95 4.48 12.65
CA ILE A 274 10.12 3.88 11.62
C ILE A 274 8.75 3.48 12.22
N ALA A 275 7.67 3.74 11.50
CA ALA A 275 6.37 3.21 11.84
C ALA A 275 6.32 1.71 11.48
N ASP A 276 5.87 0.89 12.42
CA ASP A 276 5.72 -0.56 12.23
C ASP A 276 4.37 -0.83 11.56
N ASP A 277 4.24 -0.35 10.32
CA ASP A 277 3.06 -0.46 9.48
C ASP A 277 3.49 -0.30 8.01
N TRP A 278 2.81 -1.00 7.09
CA TRP A 278 3.10 -0.98 5.65
C TRP A 278 4.56 -1.33 5.26
N ASN A 279 5.14 -2.34 5.89
CA ASN A 279 6.56 -2.70 5.73
C ASN A 279 6.82 -4.11 5.18
N HIS A 280 5.81 -4.96 4.98
CA HIS A 280 6.00 -6.39 4.66
C HIS A 280 6.72 -6.65 3.33
N CYS A 281 6.34 -5.95 2.26
CA CYS A 281 7.03 -6.04 0.97
C CYS A 281 8.45 -5.47 1.08
N TRP A 282 8.62 -4.34 1.78
CA TRP A 282 9.95 -3.75 1.98
C TRP A 282 10.86 -4.61 2.85
N ASP A 283 10.31 -5.31 3.83
CA ASP A 283 11.02 -6.25 4.68
C ASP A 283 11.48 -7.46 3.86
N ALA A 284 10.60 -8.03 3.04
CA ALA A 284 10.97 -9.02 2.05
C ALA A 284 12.11 -8.53 1.14
N VAL A 285 12.00 -7.32 0.55
CA VAL A 285 13.08 -6.75 -0.28
C VAL A 285 14.37 -6.63 0.51
N ARG A 286 14.34 -6.13 1.76
CA ARG A 286 15.53 -6.05 2.63
C ARG A 286 16.14 -7.43 2.88
N TYR A 287 15.33 -8.45 3.16
CA TYR A 287 15.82 -9.83 3.34
C TYR A 287 16.48 -10.36 2.07
N SER A 288 15.92 -10.07 0.89
CA SER A 288 16.53 -10.46 -0.40
C SER A 288 17.95 -9.88 -0.60
N LEU A 289 18.25 -8.76 0.07
CA LEU A 289 19.53 -8.07 0.05
C LEU A 289 20.49 -8.56 1.14
N ASP A 290 20.17 -9.64 1.86
CA ASP A 290 21.10 -10.30 2.78
C ASP A 290 22.42 -10.66 2.08
N GLY A 291 23.55 -10.34 2.72
CA GLY A 291 24.89 -10.41 2.15
C GLY A 291 25.31 -9.20 1.29
N TYR A 292 24.35 -8.38 0.82
CA TYR A 292 24.63 -7.07 0.18
C TYR A 292 24.60 -5.91 1.18
N ILE A 293 23.98 -6.12 2.34
CA ILE A 293 24.00 -5.19 3.48
C ILE A 293 25.25 -5.49 4.29
N LYS A 294 26.25 -4.60 4.24
CA LYS A 294 27.42 -4.66 5.12
C LYS A 294 27.08 -3.89 6.39
N GLY A 295 26.91 -4.59 7.51
CA GLY A 295 26.85 -3.94 8.81
C GLY A 295 28.10 -3.07 9.01
N ARG A 296 27.95 -1.90 9.64
CA ARG A 296 29.13 -1.15 10.11
C ARG A 296 29.85 -2.03 11.11
N VAL A 297 30.97 -2.64 10.70
CA VAL A 297 31.86 -3.32 11.63
C VAL A 297 32.36 -2.25 12.60
N SER A 298 31.92 -2.34 13.85
CA SER A 298 32.46 -1.51 14.91
C SER A 298 33.94 -1.85 15.04
N VAL A 299 34.81 -0.84 15.12
CA VAL A 299 36.25 -1.02 15.36
C VAL A 299 36.50 -1.77 16.70
N LEU A 300 35.49 -1.85 17.58
CA LEU A 300 35.55 -2.60 18.84
C LEU A 300 35.37 -4.13 18.68
N ASP A 301 34.90 -4.64 17.54
CA ASP A 301 34.74 -6.09 17.32
C ASP A 301 36.02 -6.76 16.77
N ILE A 302 37.08 -5.98 16.52
CA ILE A 302 38.37 -6.41 15.97
C ILE A 302 39.50 -6.33 17.03
N LEU A 303 39.20 -5.92 18.26
CA LEU A 303 40.13 -5.87 19.39
C LEU A 303 39.76 -6.88 20.46
#